data_AF-A0A922ELJ3-F1
#
_entry.id   AF-A0A922ELJ3-F1
#
_cell.length_a   1.000
_cell.length_b   1.000
_cell.length_c   1.000
_cell.angle_alpha   90.00
_cell.angle_beta   90.00
_cell.angle_gamma   90.00
#
_symmetry.space_group_name_H-M   'P 1'
#
loop_
_entity.id
_entity.type
_entity.pdbx_description
1 polymer ?
#
loop_
_entity_poly.entity_id
_entity_poly.type
_entity_poly.pdbx_seq_one_letter_code
_entity_poly.pdbx_strand_id
1 'polypeptide(L)'
;MLDMFLDSFWVGEDTRELMDRLLLVAVDQRSFERCKFLRLHCYKLELILDEGAVDSNGEKLYMSNDFMKMMWRRTLFLGDILKRGYSFIFTDTDVMWLRNPFPRLSQNESIDLQISTDRFNGDEQSEANQLINTGFYMIRSNNKTISLFDAWYARKNSPAGLKEQDVLLNMMRAGVFRELGLEVRFLDTNYFSGFCEDSKDFRAVTTVHANCCRTIVAKVADLMAVFHDWKMFKRSSTNQTSTSRSWTNHKACRDSWN
;
A
#
# COMPACT_ATOMS: atom_id res chain seq x y z
N MET A 1 11.18 1.57 9.62
CA MET A 1 10.22 1.30 8.53
C MET A 1 10.78 1.72 7.19
N LEU A 2 11.08 3.01 6.96
CA LEU A 2 11.66 3.48 5.69
C LEU A 2 12.91 2.70 5.25
N ASP A 3 13.88 2.47 6.14
CA ASP A 3 15.10 1.73 5.75
C ASP A 3 14.78 0.29 5.30
N MET A 4 13.84 -0.40 5.96
CA MET A 4 13.40 -1.75 5.55
C MET A 4 12.66 -1.73 4.21
N PHE A 5 11.82 -0.72 3.99
CA PHE A 5 11.15 -0.50 2.71
C PHE A 5 12.18 -0.38 1.59
N LEU A 6 13.19 0.49 1.76
CA LEU A 6 14.25 0.67 0.78
C LEU A 6 15.09 -0.60 0.62
N ASP A 7 15.48 -1.26 1.71
CA ASP A 7 16.21 -2.53 1.68
C ASP A 7 15.47 -3.62 0.89
N SER A 8 14.13 -3.61 0.89
CA SER A 8 13.35 -4.55 0.08
C SER A 8 13.61 -4.38 -1.42
N PHE A 9 13.77 -3.14 -1.92
CA PHE A 9 14.17 -2.90 -3.32
C PHE A 9 15.60 -3.37 -3.62
N TRP A 10 16.49 -3.40 -2.62
CA TRP A 10 17.86 -3.86 -2.82
C TRP A 10 17.98 -5.38 -2.88
N VAL A 11 17.19 -6.10 -2.08
CA VAL A 11 17.24 -7.57 -2.02
C VAL A 11 16.19 -8.26 -2.89
N GLY A 12 15.24 -7.50 -3.42
CA GLY A 12 14.20 -8.00 -4.30
C GLY A 12 14.73 -8.36 -5.70
N GLU A 13 13.93 -9.12 -6.43
CA GLU A 13 14.23 -9.51 -7.82
C GLU A 13 13.73 -8.43 -8.78
N ASP A 14 14.64 -7.86 -9.58
CA ASP A 14 14.35 -6.81 -10.58
C ASP A 14 13.67 -5.55 -10.02
N THR A 15 13.85 -5.26 -8.72
CA THR A 15 13.27 -4.09 -8.05
C THR A 15 14.23 -2.91 -7.93
N ARG A 16 15.55 -3.15 -8.01
CA ARG A 16 16.57 -2.13 -7.74
C ARG A 16 16.44 -0.88 -8.61
N GLU A 17 16.17 -1.03 -9.90
CA GLU A 17 16.01 0.08 -10.84
C GLU A 17 14.74 0.91 -10.57
N LEU A 18 13.76 0.35 -9.86
CA LEU A 18 12.53 1.06 -9.52
C LEU A 18 12.76 2.15 -8.47
N MET A 19 13.89 2.10 -7.74
CA MET A 19 14.27 3.16 -6.80
C MET A 19 14.42 4.53 -7.48
N ASP A 20 14.85 4.57 -8.74
CA ASP A 20 14.99 5.82 -9.51
C ASP A 20 13.64 6.43 -9.90
N ARG A 21 12.54 5.69 -9.71
CA ARG A 21 11.16 6.13 -9.97
C ARG A 21 10.37 6.35 -8.68
N LEU A 22 10.98 6.17 -7.52
CA LEU A 22 10.33 6.27 -6.22
C LEU A 22 10.24 7.73 -5.77
N LEU A 23 9.03 8.25 -5.57
CA LEU A 23 8.76 9.51 -4.87
C LEU A 23 8.32 9.22 -3.44
N LEU A 24 9.13 9.62 -2.46
CA LEU A 24 8.76 9.55 -1.05
C LEU A 24 7.99 10.80 -0.64
N VAL A 25 6.75 10.59 -0.22
CA VAL A 25 5.87 11.63 0.31
C VAL A 25 5.96 11.62 1.83
N ALA A 26 6.74 12.56 2.38
CA ALA A 26 6.96 12.68 3.81
C ALA A 26 5.94 13.66 4.42
N VAL A 27 5.20 13.19 5.43
CA VAL A 27 4.24 14.02 6.17
C VAL A 27 4.95 14.80 7.28
N ASP A 28 5.96 14.20 7.91
CA ASP A 28 6.74 14.82 8.97
C ASP A 28 8.13 15.29 8.54
N GLN A 29 8.67 16.23 9.31
CA GLN A 29 9.96 16.86 9.02
C GLN A 29 11.12 15.86 9.08
N ARG A 30 11.11 14.92 10.04
CA ARG A 30 12.20 13.96 10.22
C ARG A 30 12.28 13.00 9.03
N SER A 31 11.14 12.48 8.58
CA SER A 31 11.06 11.64 7.39
C SER A 31 11.50 12.38 6.14
N PHE A 32 11.15 13.66 6.00
CA PHE A 32 11.57 14.49 4.87
C PHE A 32 13.08 14.73 4.85
N GLU A 33 13.68 15.05 6.00
CA GLU A 33 15.12 15.23 6.13
C GLU A 33 15.87 13.92 5.89
N ARG A 34 15.37 12.80 6.40
CA ARG A 34 15.93 11.46 6.13
C ARG A 34 15.90 11.13 4.64
N CYS A 35 14.77 11.42 3.96
CA CYS A 35 14.65 11.23 2.52
C CYS A 35 15.71 12.05 1.75
N LYS A 36 15.88 13.33 2.10
CA LYS A 36 16.89 14.21 1.49
C LYS A 36 18.30 13.73 1.74
N PHE A 37 18.60 13.31 2.96
CA PHE A 37 19.90 12.75 3.34
C PHE A 37 20.27 11.53 2.49
N LEU A 38 19.29 10.66 2.21
CA LEU A 38 19.44 9.50 1.34
C LEU A 38 19.45 9.84 -0.16
N ARG A 39 19.29 11.12 -0.54
CA ARG A 39 19.29 11.62 -1.92
C ARG A 39 18.20 10.98 -2.81
N LEU A 40 17.04 10.70 -2.22
CA LEU A 40 15.87 10.17 -2.93
C LEU A 40 15.01 11.32 -3.48
N HIS A 41 14.01 11.01 -4.31
CA HIS A 41 13.00 12.00 -4.69
C HIS A 41 12.03 12.20 -3.51
N CYS A 42 11.99 13.41 -2.97
CA CYS A 42 11.26 13.72 -1.74
C CYS A 42 10.20 14.81 -1.97
N TYR A 43 9.00 14.59 -1.45
CA TYR A 43 7.94 15.59 -1.39
C TYR A 43 7.46 15.76 0.05
N LYS A 44 7.44 16.99 0.57
CA LYS A 44 6.89 17.27 1.90
C LYS A 44 5.40 17.54 1.78
N LEU A 45 4.56 16.67 2.33
CA LEU A 45 3.12 16.84 2.37
C LEU A 45 2.72 17.58 3.64
N GLU A 46 2.46 18.88 3.50
CA GLU A 46 2.03 19.70 4.64
C GLU A 46 0.61 19.34 5.10
N LEU A 47 0.50 19.05 6.40
CA LEU A 47 -0.76 18.92 7.11
C LEU A 47 -1.20 20.31 7.57
N ILE A 48 -2.13 20.92 6.86
CA ILE A 48 -2.81 22.13 7.34
C ILE A 48 -4.02 21.65 8.13
N LEU A 49 -3.98 21.81 9.45
CA LEU A 49 -5.12 21.56 10.34
C LEU A 49 -5.75 22.90 10.71
N ASP A 50 -7.06 22.90 10.98
CA ASP A 50 -7.86 24.12 11.20
C ASP A 50 -7.35 25.03 12.34
N GLU A 51 -6.42 24.56 13.19
CA GLU A 51 -5.79 25.30 14.29
C GLU A 51 -4.30 25.67 14.04
N GLY A 52 -3.80 25.50 12.81
CA GLY A 52 -2.43 25.84 12.41
C GLY A 52 -1.54 24.64 12.07
N ALA A 53 -0.26 24.91 11.83
CA ALA A 53 0.73 23.87 11.52
C ALA A 53 1.02 23.04 12.78
N VAL A 54 0.71 21.74 12.72
CA VAL A 54 0.99 20.81 13.84
C VAL A 54 2.38 20.22 13.68
N ASP A 55 3.15 20.19 14.77
CA ASP A 55 4.38 19.42 14.86
C ASP A 55 4.03 17.92 14.75
N SER A 56 4.22 17.36 13.57
CA SER A 56 3.82 16.00 13.19
C SER A 56 4.85 14.95 13.64
N ASN A 57 5.62 15.22 14.69
CA ASN A 57 6.64 14.33 15.22
C ASN A 57 6.01 13.26 16.14
N GLY A 58 5.79 12.04 15.63
CA GLY A 58 5.39 10.89 16.46
C GLY A 58 4.52 9.86 15.72
N GLU A 59 4.44 8.65 16.28
CA GLU A 59 3.52 7.61 15.79
C GLU A 59 2.07 8.09 15.94
N LYS A 60 1.34 8.15 14.82
CA LYS A 60 -0.10 8.41 14.82
C LYS A 60 -0.80 7.08 15.02
N LEU A 61 -1.34 6.85 16.23
CA LEU A 61 -2.07 5.62 16.52
C LEU A 61 -3.19 5.38 15.49
N TYR A 62 -3.30 4.14 15.04
CA TYR A 62 -4.33 3.71 14.09
C TYR A 62 -5.72 4.13 14.59
N MET A 63 -6.52 4.73 13.68
CA MET A 63 -7.85 5.31 13.93
C MET A 63 -7.90 6.59 14.80
N SER A 64 -6.78 7.22 15.16
CA SER A 64 -6.79 8.55 15.79
C SER A 64 -7.32 9.63 14.85
N ASN A 65 -7.88 10.73 15.38
CA ASN A 65 -8.37 11.86 14.58
C ASN A 65 -7.28 12.39 13.64
N ASP A 66 -6.05 12.47 14.14
CA ASP A 66 -4.91 12.90 13.35
C ASP A 66 -4.52 11.91 12.24
N PHE A 67 -4.63 10.60 12.49
CA PHE A 67 -4.44 9.57 11.47
C PHE A 67 -5.47 9.75 10.34
N MET A 68 -6.73 9.96 10.70
CA MET A 68 -7.83 10.17 9.75
C MET A 68 -7.60 11.39 8.86
N LYS A 69 -7.24 12.53 9.46
CA LYS A 69 -6.94 13.76 8.71
C LYS A 69 -5.73 13.59 7.78
N MET A 70 -4.70 12.89 8.24
CA MET A 70 -3.52 12.55 7.43
C MET A 70 -3.88 11.68 6.22
N MET A 71 -4.71 10.65 6.41
CA MET A 71 -5.15 9.77 5.32
C MET A 71 -6.01 10.50 4.28
N TRP A 72 -6.90 11.38 4.71
CA TRP A 72 -7.67 12.22 3.80
C TRP A 72 -6.79 13.23 3.06
N ARG A 73 -5.79 13.81 3.73
CA ARG A 73 -4.81 14.70 3.07
C ARG A 73 -4.00 13.97 2.00
N ARG A 74 -3.58 12.71 2.28
CA ARG A 74 -2.97 11.81 1.30
C ARG A 74 -3.91 11.59 0.11
N THR A 75 -5.18 11.30 0.36
CA THR A 75 -6.20 11.06 -0.68
C THR A 75 -6.33 12.28 -1.61
N LEU A 76 -6.42 13.49 -1.05
CA LEU A 76 -6.44 14.72 -1.86
C LEU A 76 -5.20 14.89 -2.72
N PHE A 77 -4.02 14.71 -2.13
CA PHE A 77 -2.74 14.83 -2.84
C PHE A 77 -2.63 13.87 -4.03
N LEU A 78 -3.04 12.61 -3.84
CA LEU A 78 -3.05 11.60 -4.90
C LEU A 78 -4.08 11.94 -6.00
N GLY A 79 -5.22 12.51 -5.63
CA GLY A 79 -6.19 13.07 -6.59
C GLY A 79 -5.61 14.21 -7.43
N ASP A 80 -4.83 15.11 -6.81
CA ASP A 80 -4.15 16.21 -7.52
C ASP A 80 -3.07 15.69 -8.50
N ILE A 81 -2.41 14.58 -8.19
CA ILE A 81 -1.48 13.90 -9.12
C ILE A 81 -2.24 13.38 -10.35
N LEU A 82 -3.40 12.74 -10.15
CA LEU A 82 -4.23 12.29 -11.27
C LEU A 82 -4.68 13.47 -12.14
N LYS A 83 -5.11 14.57 -11.54
CA LYS A 83 -5.52 15.79 -12.26
C LYS A 83 -4.39 16.41 -13.09
N ARG A 84 -3.13 16.14 -12.75
CA ARG A 84 -1.94 16.57 -13.49
C ARG A 84 -1.55 15.62 -14.63
N GLY A 85 -2.30 14.53 -14.85
CA GLY A 85 -2.07 13.58 -15.94
C GLY A 85 -1.13 12.43 -15.59
N TYR A 86 -0.73 12.27 -14.32
CA TYR A 86 0.20 11.22 -13.92
C TYR A 86 -0.54 9.96 -13.46
N SER A 87 -0.24 8.83 -14.11
CA SER A 87 -0.56 7.49 -13.62
C SER A 87 0.54 7.03 -12.65
N PHE A 88 0.18 6.29 -11.59
CA PHE A 88 1.16 5.89 -10.57
C PHE A 88 0.80 4.56 -9.90
N ILE A 89 1.82 3.97 -9.27
CA ILE A 89 1.66 2.94 -8.24
C ILE A 89 1.76 3.64 -6.89
N PHE A 90 0.76 3.47 -6.05
CA PHE A 90 0.82 3.83 -4.64
C PHE A 90 1.24 2.61 -3.82
N THR A 91 2.12 2.82 -2.85
CA THR A 91 2.55 1.79 -1.89
C THR A 91 2.79 2.42 -0.53
N ASP A 92 2.29 1.81 0.54
CA ASP A 92 2.65 2.18 1.89
C ASP A 92 4.09 1.72 2.21
N THR A 93 4.74 2.37 3.19
CA THR A 93 6.14 2.08 3.56
C THR A 93 6.33 0.78 4.33
N ASP A 94 5.24 0.09 4.67
CA ASP A 94 5.22 -1.23 5.31
C ASP A 94 4.86 -2.34 4.31
N VAL A 95 5.00 -2.06 3.01
CA VAL A 95 4.94 -3.03 1.92
C VAL A 95 6.36 -3.35 1.46
N MET A 96 6.79 -4.59 1.60
CA MET A 96 8.08 -5.07 1.07
C MET A 96 7.93 -5.44 -0.40
N TRP A 97 8.83 -4.93 -1.25
CA TRP A 97 8.87 -5.23 -2.68
C TRP A 97 9.88 -6.36 -2.93
N LEU A 98 9.40 -7.61 -2.89
CA LEU A 98 10.24 -8.80 -3.06
C LEU A 98 10.55 -9.10 -4.53
N ARG A 99 9.67 -8.68 -5.45
CA ARG A 99 9.87 -8.75 -6.90
C ARG A 99 9.32 -7.51 -7.59
N ASN A 100 9.78 -7.25 -8.80
CA ASN A 100 9.17 -6.26 -9.69
C ASN A 100 7.67 -6.58 -9.88
N PRO A 101 6.74 -5.66 -9.56
CA PRO A 101 5.31 -5.93 -9.69
C PRO A 101 4.76 -5.72 -11.09
N PHE A 102 5.47 -5.01 -11.97
CA PHE A 102 4.97 -4.72 -13.32
C PHE A 102 4.58 -5.96 -14.13
N PRO A 103 5.32 -7.10 -14.07
CA PRO A 103 4.90 -8.35 -14.72
C PRO A 103 3.59 -8.96 -14.19
N ARG A 104 3.17 -8.62 -12.97
CA ARG A 104 1.91 -9.10 -12.35
C ARG A 104 0.78 -8.08 -12.45
N LEU A 105 1.10 -6.83 -12.75
CA LEU A 105 0.14 -5.78 -13.05
C LEU A 105 -0.25 -5.86 -14.54
N SER A 106 -1.54 -5.72 -14.81
CA SER A 106 -2.05 -5.72 -16.17
C SER A 106 -1.60 -4.46 -16.90
N GLN A 107 -1.04 -4.65 -18.09
CA GLN A 107 -0.65 -3.55 -18.98
C GLN A 107 -1.80 -3.09 -19.87
N ASN A 108 -2.95 -3.75 -19.83
CA ASN A 108 -4.13 -3.34 -20.59
C ASN A 108 -4.59 -1.93 -20.16
N GLU A 109 -4.50 -0.97 -21.07
CA GLU A 109 -4.82 0.45 -20.85
C GLU A 109 -6.27 0.71 -20.46
N SER A 110 -7.18 -0.24 -20.75
CA SER A 110 -8.59 -0.11 -20.35
C SER A 110 -8.81 -0.22 -18.85
N ILE A 111 -7.88 -0.82 -18.09
CA ILE A 111 -8.04 -1.02 -16.65
C ILE A 111 -7.71 0.28 -15.90
N ASP A 112 -8.69 0.86 -15.22
CA ASP A 112 -8.56 2.16 -14.57
C ASP A 112 -7.81 2.05 -13.22
N LEU A 113 -8.10 0.99 -12.44
CA LEU A 113 -7.57 0.76 -11.10
C LEU A 113 -7.24 -0.72 -10.88
N GLN A 114 -6.05 -1.01 -10.35
CA GLN A 114 -5.66 -2.34 -9.88
C GLN A 114 -5.30 -2.26 -8.40
N ILE A 115 -6.13 -2.83 -7.51
CA ILE A 115 -6.06 -2.60 -6.06
C ILE A 115 -5.89 -3.90 -5.28
N SER A 116 -5.05 -3.88 -4.23
CA SER A 116 -4.86 -5.04 -3.36
C SER A 116 -6.07 -5.31 -2.48
N THR A 117 -6.11 -6.51 -1.89
CA THR A 117 -7.16 -6.95 -0.97
C THR A 117 -6.56 -7.60 0.26
N ASP A 118 -7.18 -7.45 1.42
CA ASP A 118 -6.79 -8.17 2.64
C ASP A 118 -7.17 -9.66 2.58
N ARG A 119 -8.18 -10.02 1.77
CA ARG A 119 -8.47 -11.40 1.36
C ARG A 119 -8.98 -11.43 -0.06
N PHE A 120 -8.43 -12.32 -0.87
CA PHE A 120 -8.81 -12.49 -2.26
C PHE A 120 -9.91 -13.54 -2.41
N ASN A 121 -10.94 -13.23 -3.18
CA ASN A 121 -12.07 -14.13 -3.38
C ASN A 121 -11.84 -15.19 -4.48
N GLY A 122 -10.72 -15.13 -5.20
CA GLY A 122 -10.40 -16.02 -6.33
C GLY A 122 -10.76 -15.46 -7.72
N ASP A 123 -11.36 -14.28 -7.80
CA ASP A 123 -11.76 -13.62 -9.04
C ASP A 123 -11.29 -12.16 -9.08
N GLU A 124 -10.34 -11.88 -9.98
CA GLU A 124 -9.72 -10.55 -10.12
C GLU A 124 -10.68 -9.48 -10.66
N GLN A 125 -11.85 -9.84 -11.19
CA GLN A 125 -12.81 -8.88 -11.79
C GLN A 125 -14.05 -8.67 -10.92
N SER A 126 -14.20 -9.44 -9.83
CA SER A 126 -15.42 -9.44 -9.04
C SER A 126 -15.37 -8.44 -7.89
N GLU A 127 -16.34 -7.53 -7.86
CA GLU A 127 -16.59 -6.64 -6.71
C GLU A 127 -17.02 -7.40 -5.44
N ALA A 128 -17.20 -8.73 -5.50
CA ALA A 128 -17.33 -9.55 -4.30
C ALA A 128 -16.03 -9.60 -3.46
N ASN A 129 -14.93 -9.04 -3.96
CA ASN A 129 -13.74 -8.71 -3.17
C ASN A 129 -14.03 -7.56 -2.18
N GLN A 130 -14.72 -7.88 -1.08
CA GLN A 130 -15.21 -6.88 -0.12
C GLN A 130 -14.17 -6.39 0.90
N LEU A 131 -12.89 -6.71 0.69
CA LEU A 131 -11.80 -6.37 1.59
C LEU A 131 -10.67 -5.66 0.84
N ILE A 132 -11.01 -4.65 0.04
CA ILE A 132 -10.01 -3.83 -0.66
C ILE A 132 -9.03 -3.20 0.34
N ASN A 133 -7.78 -3.10 -0.06
CA ASN A 133 -6.68 -2.54 0.72
C ASN A 133 -6.03 -1.40 -0.07
N THR A 134 -5.89 -0.23 0.55
CA THR A 134 -5.32 0.96 -0.11
C THR A 134 -3.82 1.10 0.08
N GLY A 135 -3.15 0.09 0.65
CA GLY A 135 -1.70 0.10 0.88
C GLY A 135 -0.88 -0.30 -0.33
N PHE A 136 -1.49 -0.89 -1.37
CA PHE A 136 -0.85 -1.06 -2.68
C PHE A 136 -1.90 -1.01 -3.80
N TYR A 137 -1.71 -0.13 -4.77
CA TYR A 137 -2.53 -0.12 -6.00
C TYR A 137 -1.83 0.58 -7.16
N MET A 138 -2.16 0.18 -8.38
CA MET A 138 -1.81 0.91 -9.61
C MET A 138 -3.06 1.62 -10.12
N ILE A 139 -2.94 2.91 -10.45
CA ILE A 139 -4.05 3.70 -10.97
C ILE A 139 -3.64 4.53 -12.18
N ARG A 140 -4.53 4.62 -13.15
CA ARG A 140 -4.34 5.44 -14.34
C ARG A 140 -4.97 6.81 -14.19
N SER A 141 -4.32 7.85 -14.69
CA SER A 141 -4.92 9.18 -14.79
C SER A 141 -5.90 9.23 -15.95
N ASN A 142 -7.18 9.41 -15.64
CA ASN A 142 -8.25 9.70 -16.59
C ASN A 142 -9.45 10.34 -15.88
N ASN A 143 -10.47 10.73 -16.64
CA ASN A 143 -11.65 11.42 -16.09
C ASN A 143 -12.42 10.59 -15.04
N LYS A 144 -12.43 9.26 -15.18
CA LYS A 144 -13.15 8.36 -14.25
C LYS A 144 -12.43 8.28 -12.91
N THR A 145 -11.11 8.08 -12.92
CA THR A 145 -10.30 7.98 -11.70
C THR A 145 -10.17 9.33 -10.99
N ILE A 146 -10.11 10.43 -11.73
CA ILE A 146 -10.18 11.79 -11.15
C ILE A 146 -11.53 11.98 -10.45
N SER A 147 -12.64 11.62 -11.11
CA SER A 147 -13.99 11.72 -10.55
C SER A 147 -14.16 10.82 -9.32
N LEU A 148 -13.55 9.63 -9.32
CA LEU A 148 -13.51 8.74 -8.15
C LEU A 148 -12.83 9.43 -6.97
N PHE A 149 -11.64 10.01 -7.16
CA PHE A 149 -10.90 10.66 -6.09
C PHE A 149 -11.60 11.93 -5.57
N ASP A 150 -12.24 12.70 -6.45
CA ASP A 150 -13.05 13.86 -6.04
C ASP A 150 -14.26 13.43 -5.20
N ALA A 151 -14.99 12.41 -5.65
CA ALA A 151 -16.12 11.84 -4.91
C ALA A 151 -15.67 11.23 -3.57
N TRP A 152 -14.51 10.58 -3.55
CA TRP A 152 -13.94 9.97 -2.37
C TRP A 152 -13.55 11.02 -1.33
N TYR A 153 -12.78 12.02 -1.73
CA TYR A 153 -12.35 13.10 -0.83
C TYR A 153 -13.51 13.98 -0.33
N ALA A 154 -14.57 14.18 -1.14
CA ALA A 154 -15.76 14.91 -0.73
C ALA A 154 -16.46 14.29 0.50
N ARG A 155 -16.26 12.98 0.75
CA ARG A 155 -16.87 12.24 1.85
C ARG A 155 -16.05 12.26 3.16
N LYS A 156 -14.93 12.99 3.22
CA LYS A 156 -14.04 13.06 4.40
C LYS A 156 -14.72 13.47 5.71
N ASN A 157 -15.78 14.28 5.63
CA ASN A 157 -16.53 14.80 6.78
C ASN A 157 -17.79 13.96 7.09
N SER A 158 -17.89 12.75 6.55
CA SER A 158 -19.02 11.87 6.84
C SER A 158 -19.07 11.55 8.35
N PRO A 159 -20.25 11.66 9.00
CA PRO A 159 -20.39 11.49 10.45
C PRO A 159 -20.10 10.08 10.96
N ALA A 160 -19.83 9.12 10.06
CA ALA A 160 -19.62 7.71 10.40
C ALA A 160 -18.23 7.39 10.99
N GLY A 161 -17.29 8.37 11.05
CA GLY A 161 -15.95 8.14 11.62
C GLY A 161 -15.10 7.09 10.87
N LEU A 162 -15.43 6.81 9.61
CA LEU A 162 -14.81 5.78 8.78
C LEU A 162 -13.52 6.27 8.14
N LYS A 163 -12.46 5.43 8.16
CA LYS A 163 -11.23 5.70 7.41
C LYS A 163 -11.49 5.69 5.91
N GLU A 164 -10.60 6.32 5.16
CA GLU A 164 -10.67 6.50 3.71
C GLU A 164 -10.90 5.16 2.99
N GLN A 165 -10.19 4.10 3.36
CA GLN A 165 -10.36 2.76 2.78
C GLN A 165 -11.79 2.22 2.96
N ASP A 166 -12.38 2.41 4.14
CA ASP A 166 -13.74 1.94 4.44
C ASP A 166 -14.77 2.76 3.65
N VAL A 167 -14.51 4.07 3.47
CA VAL A 167 -15.35 4.92 2.61
C VAL A 167 -15.26 4.49 1.15
N LEU A 168 -14.06 4.16 0.63
CA LEU A 168 -13.89 3.67 -0.74
C LEU A 168 -14.64 2.35 -0.94
N LEU A 169 -14.55 1.43 0.02
CA LEU A 169 -15.27 0.16 0.00
C LEU A 169 -16.80 0.38 -0.01
N ASN A 170 -17.30 1.30 0.81
CA ASN A 170 -18.71 1.65 0.83
C ASN A 170 -19.17 2.30 -0.49
N MET A 171 -18.33 3.12 -1.12
CA MET A 171 -18.60 3.67 -2.46
C MET A 171 -18.68 2.57 -3.51
N MET A 172 -17.75 1.61 -3.50
CA MET A 172 -17.80 0.45 -4.39
C MET A 172 -19.09 -0.34 -4.20
N ARG A 173 -19.42 -0.70 -2.94
CA ARG A 173 -20.66 -1.40 -2.58
C ARG A 173 -21.92 -0.65 -3.02
N ALA A 174 -21.92 0.67 -2.89
CA ALA A 174 -23.02 1.53 -3.33
C ALA A 174 -23.13 1.66 -4.86
N GLY A 175 -22.18 1.11 -5.62
CA GLY A 175 -22.21 1.11 -7.08
C GLY A 175 -21.53 2.31 -7.74
N VAL A 176 -20.84 3.16 -6.96
CA VAL A 176 -20.14 4.33 -7.51
C VAL A 176 -19.11 3.92 -8.58
N PHE A 177 -18.47 2.75 -8.42
CA PHE A 177 -17.51 2.26 -9.42
C PHE A 177 -18.19 1.96 -10.75
N ARG A 178 -19.37 1.33 -10.72
CA ARG A 178 -20.20 1.05 -11.90
C ARG A 178 -20.75 2.32 -12.52
N GLU A 179 -21.21 3.27 -11.71
CA GLU A 179 -21.73 4.57 -12.17
C GLU A 179 -20.66 5.38 -12.91
N LEU A 180 -19.41 5.33 -12.43
CA LEU A 180 -18.26 5.96 -13.09
C LEU A 180 -17.72 5.15 -14.28
N GLY A 181 -18.25 3.93 -14.50
CA GLY A 181 -17.78 3.01 -15.53
C GLY A 181 -16.32 2.58 -15.34
N LEU A 182 -15.86 2.44 -14.10
CA LEU A 182 -14.48 2.05 -13.80
C LEU A 182 -14.24 0.58 -14.13
N GLU A 183 -13.17 0.33 -14.86
CA GLU A 183 -12.62 -1.01 -15.02
C GLU A 183 -11.63 -1.28 -13.88
N VAL A 184 -12.00 -2.17 -12.95
CA VAL A 184 -11.21 -2.45 -11.75
C VAL A 184 -10.73 -3.89 -11.74
N ARG A 185 -9.47 -4.07 -11.36
CA ARG A 185 -8.87 -5.39 -11.12
C ARG A 185 -8.46 -5.51 -9.65
N PHE A 186 -8.89 -6.57 -8.99
CA PHE A 186 -8.47 -6.94 -7.65
C PHE A 186 -7.23 -7.82 -7.71
N LEU A 187 -6.22 -7.51 -6.89
CA LEU A 187 -4.94 -8.19 -6.94
C LEU A 187 -4.93 -9.43 -6.03
N ASP A 188 -4.61 -10.59 -6.62
CA ASP A 188 -4.50 -11.87 -5.91
C ASP A 188 -3.39 -11.84 -4.83
N THR A 189 -3.74 -12.23 -3.61
CA THR A 189 -2.87 -12.28 -2.44
C THR A 189 -1.72 -13.30 -2.57
N ASN A 190 -1.81 -14.26 -3.49
CA ASN A 190 -0.68 -15.12 -3.86
C ASN A 190 0.51 -14.30 -4.41
N TYR A 191 0.24 -13.17 -5.06
CA TYR A 191 1.28 -12.27 -5.58
C TYR A 191 1.42 -11.03 -4.70
N PHE A 192 0.31 -10.41 -4.31
CA PHE A 192 0.28 -9.19 -3.49
C PHE A 192 -0.14 -9.53 -2.06
N SER A 193 0.75 -10.24 -1.37
CA SER A 193 0.51 -10.82 -0.05
C SER A 193 0.35 -9.77 1.04
N GLY A 194 -0.30 -10.15 2.12
CA GLY A 194 -0.21 -9.42 3.39
C GLY A 194 -0.47 -10.32 4.59
N PHE A 195 -0.21 -9.85 5.81
CA PHE A 195 -0.40 -10.65 7.02
C PHE A 195 -1.85 -11.06 7.28
N CYS A 196 -2.83 -10.40 6.63
CA CYS A 196 -4.23 -10.85 6.63
C CYS A 196 -4.43 -12.18 5.87
N GLU A 197 -3.63 -12.40 4.81
CA GLU A 197 -3.65 -13.59 3.95
C GLU A 197 -2.28 -13.76 3.27
N ASP A 198 -1.48 -14.67 3.84
CA ASP A 198 -0.14 -14.94 3.35
C ASP A 198 -0.15 -15.69 2.02
N SER A 199 0.70 -15.26 1.09
CA SER A 199 1.03 -16.03 -0.10
C SER A 199 1.64 -17.37 0.30
N LYS A 200 1.19 -18.44 -0.36
CA LYS A 200 1.70 -19.80 -0.13
C LYS A 200 2.87 -20.16 -1.04
N ASP A 201 3.23 -19.31 -2.01
CA ASP A 201 4.30 -19.58 -2.97
C ASP A 201 5.35 -18.46 -2.99
N PHE A 202 6.48 -18.71 -2.32
CA PHE A 202 7.66 -17.85 -2.31
C PHE A 202 8.24 -17.58 -3.71
N ARG A 203 7.93 -18.40 -4.72
CA ARG A 203 8.35 -18.18 -6.11
C ARG A 203 7.42 -17.24 -6.87
N ALA A 204 6.21 -17.03 -6.37
CA ALA A 204 5.20 -16.17 -6.97
C ALA A 204 5.10 -14.81 -6.26
N VAL A 205 5.22 -14.79 -4.93
CA VAL A 205 5.04 -13.59 -4.10
C VAL A 205 5.84 -12.40 -4.63
N THR A 206 5.17 -11.27 -4.79
CA THR A 206 5.74 -10.06 -5.40
C THR A 206 5.90 -8.98 -4.34
N THR A 207 4.85 -8.75 -3.54
CA THR A 207 4.89 -7.83 -2.41
C THR A 207 4.37 -8.50 -1.14
N VAL A 208 4.80 -8.02 0.02
CA VAL A 208 4.25 -8.41 1.33
C VAL A 208 3.93 -7.16 2.14
N HIS A 209 2.64 -6.95 2.43
CA HIS A 209 2.14 -5.83 3.23
C HIS A 209 1.95 -6.25 4.69
N ALA A 210 2.46 -5.45 5.64
CA ALA A 210 2.12 -5.59 7.06
C ALA A 210 0.71 -5.06 7.41
N ASN A 211 -0.30 -5.45 6.63
CA ASN A 211 -1.72 -5.22 6.94
C ASN A 211 -2.16 -6.09 8.14
N CYS A 212 -3.40 -5.90 8.63
CA CYS A 212 -3.90 -6.57 9.85
C CYS A 212 -2.97 -6.41 11.09
N CYS A 213 -2.26 -5.29 11.17
CA CYS A 213 -1.29 -5.01 12.23
C CYS A 213 -1.46 -3.60 12.77
N ARG A 214 -1.48 -3.44 14.10
CA ARG A 214 -1.91 -2.19 14.75
C ARG A 214 -0.77 -1.21 15.04
N THR A 215 0.40 -1.69 15.48
CA THR A 215 1.49 -0.82 15.97
C THR A 215 2.73 -0.90 15.08
N ILE A 216 3.50 0.20 15.00
CA ILE A 216 4.74 0.25 14.21
C ILE A 216 5.76 -0.76 14.73
N VAL A 217 5.87 -0.93 16.05
CA VAL A 217 6.81 -1.88 16.66
C VAL A 217 6.53 -3.31 16.21
N ALA A 218 5.25 -3.71 16.19
CA ALA A 218 4.84 -5.03 15.71
C ALA A 218 5.10 -5.19 14.21
N LYS A 219 4.76 -4.17 13.40
CA LYS A 219 5.05 -4.17 11.95
C LYS A 219 6.54 -4.39 11.69
N VAL A 220 7.41 -3.65 12.38
CA VAL A 220 8.86 -3.79 12.21
C VAL A 220 9.35 -5.19 12.59
N ALA A 221 8.86 -5.75 13.70
CA ALA A 221 9.26 -7.09 14.15
C ALA A 221 8.90 -8.18 13.13
N ASP A 222 7.67 -8.21 12.64
CA ASP A 222 7.22 -9.26 11.71
C ASP A 222 7.73 -9.02 10.27
N LEU A 223 7.90 -7.76 9.84
CA LEU A 223 8.56 -7.47 8.56
C LEU A 223 10.04 -7.85 8.55
N MET A 224 10.73 -7.76 9.69
CA MET A 224 12.11 -8.26 9.83
C MET A 224 12.16 -9.79 9.64
N ALA A 225 11.15 -10.51 10.13
CA ALA A 225 11.02 -11.94 9.92
C ALA A 225 10.76 -12.28 8.44
N VAL A 226 9.84 -11.57 7.78
CA VAL A 226 9.61 -11.68 6.31
C VAL A 226 10.90 -11.49 5.53
N PHE A 227 11.67 -10.46 5.87
CA PHE A 227 12.94 -10.16 5.20
C PHE A 227 13.99 -11.27 5.41
N HIS A 228 14.03 -11.87 6.60
CA HIS A 228 14.89 -13.02 6.89
C HIS A 228 14.48 -14.25 6.06
N ASP A 229 13.18 -14.58 6.04
CA ASP A 229 12.63 -15.69 5.28
C ASP A 229 12.89 -15.56 3.78
N TRP A 230 12.71 -14.34 3.25
CA TRP A 230 13.04 -14.03 1.86
C TRP A 230 14.53 -14.25 1.54
N LYS A 231 15.43 -13.74 2.39
CA LYS A 231 16.88 -13.95 2.21
C LYS A 231 17.26 -15.43 2.26
N MET A 232 16.66 -16.20 3.17
CA MET A 232 16.89 -17.64 3.22
C MET A 232 16.37 -18.36 1.97
N PHE A 233 15.19 -17.99 1.48
CA PHE A 233 14.63 -18.51 0.24
C PHE A 233 15.58 -18.24 -0.94
N LYS A 234 16.05 -17.01 -1.11
CA LYS A 234 17.00 -16.61 -2.16
C LYS A 234 18.29 -17.43 -2.11
N ARG A 235 18.85 -17.68 -0.91
CA ARG A 235 20.04 -18.53 -0.72
C ARG A 235 19.80 -20.01 -1.02
N SER A 236 18.60 -20.52 -0.78
CA SER A 236 18.26 -21.92 -1.08
C SER A 236 17.92 -22.16 -2.55
N SER A 237 17.36 -21.15 -3.23
CA SER A 237 16.98 -21.24 -4.65
C SER A 237 18.17 -21.51 -5.58
N THR A 238 19.39 -21.18 -5.14
CA THR A 238 20.63 -21.52 -5.85
C THR A 238 21.07 -22.98 -5.67
N ASN A 239 20.53 -23.70 -4.67
CA ASN A 239 21.09 -25.00 -4.23
C ASN A 239 20.13 -26.21 -4.22
N GLN A 240 18.79 -26.07 -4.30
CA GLN A 240 17.84 -27.16 -4.65
C GLN A 240 16.37 -26.71 -4.49
N THR A 241 15.47 -27.42 -5.19
CA THR A 241 14.01 -27.28 -5.24
C THR A 241 13.31 -27.67 -3.93
N SER A 242 13.50 -26.91 -2.85
CA SER A 242 12.62 -27.03 -1.68
C SER A 242 11.33 -26.24 -1.92
N THR A 243 10.23 -26.97 -2.13
CA THR A 243 8.90 -26.44 -2.46
C THR A 243 8.05 -26.09 -1.25
N SER A 244 8.50 -26.39 -0.03
CA SER A 244 7.72 -26.20 1.20
C SER A 244 8.46 -25.29 2.17
N ARG A 245 8.45 -23.98 1.89
CA ARG A 245 8.84 -22.96 2.87
C ARG A 245 7.60 -22.18 3.29
N SER A 246 7.35 -22.12 4.60
CA SER A 246 6.32 -21.29 5.19
C SER A 246 6.94 -19.99 5.71
N TRP A 247 6.16 -18.92 5.71
CA TRP A 247 6.51 -17.71 6.43
C TRP A 247 6.60 -17.98 7.92
N THR A 248 7.50 -17.26 8.59
CA THR A 248 7.46 -17.10 10.04
C THR A 248 6.12 -16.46 10.41
N ASN A 249 5.45 -17.01 11.42
CA ASN A 249 4.16 -16.50 11.88
C ASN A 249 4.27 -15.03 12.33
N HIS A 250 3.37 -14.17 11.85
CA HIS A 250 3.26 -12.75 12.22
C HIS A 250 2.71 -12.55 13.63
N LYS A 251 3.43 -13.05 14.64
CA LYS A 251 2.96 -13.10 16.03
C LYS A 251 2.88 -11.69 16.62
N ALA A 252 3.87 -10.83 16.38
CA ALA A 252 3.87 -9.49 16.97
C ALA A 252 2.65 -8.68 16.51
N CYS A 253 2.29 -8.79 15.24
CA CYS A 253 1.12 -8.12 14.66
C CYS A 253 -0.19 -8.69 15.19
N ARG A 254 -0.32 -10.01 15.35
CA ARG A 254 -1.51 -10.60 16.00
C ARG A 254 -1.65 -10.14 17.45
N ASP A 255 -0.54 -10.11 18.20
CA ASP A 255 -0.54 -9.74 19.61
C ASP A 255 -0.76 -8.22 19.80
N SER A 256 -0.50 -7.40 18.79
CA SER A 256 -0.67 -5.93 18.84
C SER A 256 -2.12 -5.43 18.97
N TRP A 257 -3.10 -6.34 18.84
CA TRP A 257 -4.52 -6.01 18.99
C TRP A 257 -5.02 -6.07 20.44
N ASN A 258 -4.28 -6.73 21.33
CA ASN A 258 -4.55 -6.82 22.76
C ASN A 258 -3.79 -5.75 23.55
#